data_AF-A0A7S1F9S8-F1
#
_entry.id   AF-A0A7S1F9S8-F1
#
_cell.length_a   1.000
_cell.length_b   1.000
_cell.length_c   1.000
_cell.angle_alpha   90.00
_cell.angle_beta   90.00
_cell.angle_gamma   90.00
#
_symmetry.space_group_name_H-M   'P 1'
#
loop_
_entity.id
_entity.type
_entity.pdbx_description
1 polymer ?
#
loop_
_entity_poly.entity_id
_entity_poly.type
_entity_poly.pdbx_seq_one_letter_code
_entity_poly.pdbx_strand_id
1 'polypeptide(L)'
;WLSLQGLDSTFAARESRCDGCLIAWRRSLFNNAGELTVHYDPARVEIPVPEMVASRFTRYNNALIVELAPADGHSGPRWIIATTHLYWGAQHEDVRCWQLKVLLERV
;
A
#
# COMPACT_ATOMS: atom_id res chain seq x y z
N TRP A 1 -2.98 14.22 15.91
CA TRP A 1 -2.79 13.31 17.07
C TRP A 1 -1.49 12.52 16.96
N LEU A 2 -1.22 11.80 15.86
CA LEU A 2 0.02 11.01 15.68
C LEU A 2 1.31 11.86 15.81
N SER A 3 1.35 13.04 15.19
CA SER A 3 2.51 13.94 15.31
C SER A 3 2.84 14.34 16.76
N LEU A 4 1.81 14.54 17.60
CA LEU A 4 1.97 14.84 19.03
C LEU A 4 2.57 13.67 19.81
N GLN A 5 2.49 12.45 19.27
CA GLN A 5 3.08 11.23 19.83
C GLN A 5 4.48 10.94 19.24
N GLY A 6 5.07 11.90 18.51
CA GLY A 6 6.39 11.73 17.88
C GLY A 6 6.37 10.84 16.63
N LEU A 7 5.19 10.58 16.06
CA LEU A 7 5.04 9.79 14.84
C LEU A 7 4.90 10.68 13.60
N ASP A 8 5.60 10.33 12.54
CA ASP A 8 5.23 10.75 11.19
C ASP A 8 4.38 9.65 10.54
N SER A 9 3.63 10.03 9.51
CA SER A 9 2.72 9.12 8.84
C SER A 9 2.39 9.57 7.43
N THR A 10 2.05 8.61 6.57
CA THR A 10 1.41 8.85 5.28
C THR A 10 0.12 8.03 5.16
N PHE A 11 -0.79 8.49 4.31
CA PHE A 11 -2.12 7.93 4.12
C PHE A 11 -2.49 7.87 2.64
N ALA A 12 -2.89 6.68 2.18
CA ALA A 12 -3.44 6.45 0.86
C ALA A 12 -4.95 6.23 0.95
N ALA A 13 -5.73 7.26 0.62
CA ALA A 13 -7.18 7.17 0.55
C ALA A 13 -7.63 6.22 -0.57
N ARG A 14 -8.68 5.44 -0.31
CA ARG A 14 -9.38 4.72 -1.39
C ARG A 14 -10.18 5.70 -2.22
N GLU A 15 -10.21 5.47 -3.53
CA GLU A 15 -10.96 6.32 -4.45
C GLU A 15 -12.45 6.27 -4.11
N SER A 16 -13.07 7.46 -4.02
CA SER A 16 -14.50 7.61 -3.68
C SER A 16 -14.93 7.07 -2.31
N ARG A 17 -14.00 6.91 -1.35
CA ARG A 17 -14.29 6.48 0.03
C ARG A 17 -13.58 7.38 1.05
N CYS A 18 -14.05 7.34 2.30
CA CYS A 18 -13.47 8.11 3.42
C CYS A 18 -12.39 7.36 4.21
N ASP A 19 -12.06 6.13 3.82
CA ASP A 19 -11.07 5.27 4.48
C ASP A 19 -9.93 4.88 3.52
N GLY A 20 -8.88 4.27 4.08
CA GLY A 20 -7.67 3.96 3.33
C GLY A 20 -6.59 3.29 4.18
N CYS A 21 -5.39 3.23 3.61
CA CYS A 21 -4.22 2.64 4.24
C CYS A 21 -3.35 3.72 4.88
N LEU A 22 -2.95 3.52 6.14
CA LEU A 22 -2.05 4.42 6.87
C LEU A 22 -0.81 3.66 7.31
N ILE A 23 0.36 4.25 7.12
CA ILE A 23 1.62 3.81 7.72
C ILE A 23 2.12 4.96 8.59
N ALA A 24 2.51 4.64 9.83
CA ALA A 24 3.11 5.58 10.75
C ALA A 24 4.40 5.01 11.35
N TRP A 25 5.38 5.87 11.59
CA TRP A 25 6.69 5.50 12.13
C TRP A 25 7.19 6.55 13.12
N ARG A 26 8.10 6.15 14.01
CA ARG A 26 8.73 7.06 14.97
C ARG A 26 9.75 7.95 14.26
N ARG A 27 9.54 9.27 14.31
CA ARG A 27 10.47 10.27 13.77
C ARG A 27 11.88 10.15 14.32
N SER A 28 12.00 9.74 15.58
CA SER A 28 13.29 9.56 16.24
C SER A 28 14.08 8.36 15.72
N LEU A 29 13.46 7.45 14.95
CA LEU A 29 14.07 6.21 14.48
C LEU A 29 14.20 6.17 12.95
N PHE A 30 13.22 6.75 12.24
CA PHE A 30 13.17 6.65 10.78
C PHE A 30 12.80 7.96 10.10
N ASN A 31 13.39 8.16 8.93
CA ASN A 31 13.00 9.14 7.93
C ASN A 31 12.30 8.45 6.76
N ASN A 32 11.36 9.13 6.13
CA ASN A 32 10.74 8.67 4.90
C ASN A 32 11.65 8.94 3.70
N ALA A 33 11.91 7.90 2.92
CA ALA A 33 12.80 7.94 1.77
C ALA A 33 12.06 7.70 0.43
N GLY A 34 10.78 7.35 0.47
CA GLY A 34 9.95 7.12 -0.71
C GLY A 34 8.56 6.60 -0.36
N GLU A 35 7.58 6.93 -1.19
CA GLU A 35 6.19 6.47 -1.05
C GLU A 35 5.62 6.02 -2.39
N LEU A 36 4.80 4.98 -2.37
CA LEU A 36 4.04 4.51 -3.53
C LEU A 36 2.64 4.06 -3.10
N THR A 37 1.61 4.61 -3.74
CA THR A 37 0.25 4.08 -3.64
C THR A 37 0.00 3.12 -4.81
N VAL A 38 -0.39 1.89 -4.51
CA VAL A 38 -0.74 0.88 -5.52
C VAL A 38 -2.25 0.78 -5.61
N HIS A 39 -2.81 1.11 -6.77
CA HIS A 39 -4.24 0.96 -7.05
C HIS A 39 -4.51 -0.40 -7.71
N TYR A 40 -5.53 -1.11 -7.25
CA TYR A 40 -5.98 -2.37 -7.86
C TYR A 40 -7.08 -2.16 -8.90
N ASP A 41 -6.95 -1.12 -9.72
CA ASP A 41 -7.85 -0.86 -10.84
C ASP A 41 -7.22 -1.44 -12.12
N PRO A 42 -7.90 -2.33 -12.88
CA PRO A 42 -7.37 -2.86 -14.14
C PRO A 42 -6.85 -1.79 -15.11
N ALA A 43 -7.46 -0.60 -15.13
CA ALA A 43 -7.02 0.49 -16.00
C ALA A 43 -5.70 1.14 -15.57
N ARG A 44 -5.24 0.88 -14.34
CA ARG A 44 -4.03 1.45 -13.73
C ARG A 44 -2.94 0.41 -13.47
N VAL A 45 -3.22 -0.86 -13.72
CA VAL A 45 -2.28 -1.95 -13.47
C VAL A 45 -1.60 -2.34 -14.78
N GLU A 46 -0.28 -2.28 -14.80
CA GLU A 46 0.55 -2.68 -15.96
C GLU A 46 0.54 -4.20 -16.18
N ILE A 47 0.25 -4.97 -15.13
CA ILE A 47 0.19 -6.42 -15.14
C ILE A 47 -1.15 -6.86 -15.74
N PRO A 48 -1.15 -7.68 -16.81
CA PRO A 48 -2.39 -8.19 -17.38
C PRO A 48 -3.14 -9.05 -16.35
N VAL A 49 -4.29 -8.55 -15.89
CA VAL A 49 -5.24 -9.33 -15.10
C VAL A 49 -6.06 -10.20 -16.06
N PRO A 50 -6.19 -11.51 -15.83
CA PRO A 50 -6.99 -12.38 -16.69
C PRO A 50 -8.42 -11.86 -16.82
N GLU A 51 -8.99 -11.95 -18.02
CA GLU A 51 -10.33 -11.42 -18.33
C GLU A 51 -11.42 -11.92 -17.36
N MET A 52 -11.35 -13.19 -16.97
CA MET A 52 -12.22 -13.83 -15.98
C MET A 52 -12.19 -13.14 -14.59
N VAL A 53 -11.08 -12.50 -14.24
CA VAL A 53 -10.89 -11.78 -12.97
C VAL A 53 -11.07 -10.28 -13.16
N ALA A 54 -10.71 -9.72 -14.32
CA ALA A 54 -10.70 -8.29 -14.59
C ALA A 54 -12.04 -7.60 -14.29
N SER A 55 -13.17 -8.23 -14.68
CA SER A 55 -14.52 -7.72 -14.40
C SER A 55 -14.86 -7.66 -12.90
N ARG A 56 -14.17 -8.46 -12.07
CA ARG A 56 -14.35 -8.54 -10.61
C ARG A 56 -13.24 -7.82 -9.84
N PHE A 57 -12.20 -7.35 -10.53
CA PHE A 57 -10.98 -6.81 -9.92
C PHE A 57 -11.17 -5.37 -9.42
N THR A 58 -11.93 -4.54 -10.12
CA THR A 58 -12.22 -3.15 -9.73
C THR A 58 -13.06 -3.11 -8.46
N ARG A 59 -12.42 -2.88 -7.32
CA ARG A 59 -13.05 -2.81 -5.99
C ARG A 59 -12.61 -1.62 -5.15
N TYR A 60 -11.85 -0.70 -5.75
CA TYR A 60 -11.30 0.52 -5.12
C TYR A 60 -10.40 0.27 -3.90
N ASN A 61 -10.01 -0.99 -3.67
CA ASN A 61 -8.95 -1.34 -2.73
C ASN A 61 -7.61 -0.77 -3.24
N ASN A 62 -6.73 -0.44 -2.31
CA ASN A 62 -5.38 0.05 -2.59
C ASN A 62 -4.38 -0.54 -1.57
N ALA A 63 -3.11 -0.36 -1.88
CA ALA A 63 -2.02 -0.52 -0.94
C ALA A 63 -1.19 0.75 -0.85
N LEU A 64 -0.47 0.87 0.26
CA LEU A 64 0.51 1.90 0.51
C LEU A 64 1.85 1.23 0.83
N ILE A 65 2.87 1.63 0.10
CA ILE A 65 4.26 1.22 0.29
C ILE A 65 5.03 2.46 0.72
N VAL A 66 5.83 2.33 1.78
CA VAL A 66 6.72 3.38 2.27
C VAL A 66 8.10 2.79 2.45
N GLU A 67 9.10 3.48 1.93
CA GLU A 67 10.50 3.19 2.18
C GLU A 67 10.99 4.06 3.35
N LEU A 68 11.53 3.42 4.37
CA LEU A 68 12.08 4.08 5.55
C LEU A 68 13.59 3.91 5.61
N ALA A 69 14.30 5.01 5.89
CA ALA A 69 15.72 5.03 6.18
C ALA A 69 15.95 5.37 7.67
N PRO A 70 17.08 4.96 8.27
CA PRO A 70 17.43 5.37 9.63
C PRO A 70 17.45 6.90 9.79
N ALA A 71 16.93 7.40 10.92
CA ALA A 71 16.85 8.84 11.18
C ALA A 71 18.24 9.47 11.48
N ASP A 72 19.18 8.66 11.94
CA ASP A 72 20.52 9.09 12.37
C ASP A 72 21.49 9.39 11.21
N GLY A 73 21.03 9.31 9.95
CA GLY A 73 21.82 9.60 8.76
C GLY A 73 22.92 8.59 8.46
N HIS A 74 22.98 7.47 9.19
CA HIS A 74 23.95 6.40 8.91
C HIS A 74 23.48 5.56 7.71
N SER A 75 24.44 4.92 7.03
CA SER A 75 24.21 3.95 5.95
C SER A 75 23.67 2.61 6.46
N GLY A 76 22.70 2.65 7.36
CA GLY A 76 21.98 1.47 7.84
C GLY A 76 21.04 0.91 6.77
N PRO A 77 20.47 -0.29 7.02
CA PRO A 77 19.51 -0.88 6.10
C PRO A 77 18.29 0.04 5.92
N ARG A 78 17.70 0.02 4.72
CA ARG A 78 16.40 0.64 4.45
C ARG A 78 15.32 -0.42 4.61
N TRP A 79 14.12 -0.02 5.01
CA TRP A 79 12.97 -0.91 5.19
C TRP A 79 11.87 -0.52 4.22
N ILE A 80 11.34 -1.50 3.50
CA ILE A 80 10.10 -1.33 2.74
C ILE A 80 8.96 -1.84 3.62
N ILE A 81 8.03 -0.95 3.95
CA ILE A 81 6.80 -1.28 4.67
C ILE A 81 5.65 -1.19 3.68
N ALA A 82 4.95 -2.29 3.47
CA ALA A 82 3.74 -2.34 2.67
C ALA A 82 2.53 -2.65 3.56
N THR A 83 1.43 -1.95 3.32
CA THR A 83 0.13 -2.27 3.92
C THR A 83 -0.96 -2.22 2.86
N THR A 84 -1.95 -3.09 2.99
CA THR A 84 -3.06 -3.21 2.03
C THR A 84 -4.31 -3.68 2.76
N HIS A 85 -5.48 -3.24 2.30
CA HIS A 85 -6.76 -3.82 2.67
C HIS A 85 -7.34 -4.51 1.44
N LEU A 86 -7.14 -5.83 1.34
CA LEU A 86 -7.64 -6.64 0.23
C LEU A 86 -9.16 -6.68 0.19
N TYR A 87 -9.72 -7.09 -0.95
CA TYR A 87 -11.17 -7.20 -1.11
C TYR A 87 -11.78 -8.21 -0.10
N TRP A 88 -12.84 -7.77 0.58
CA TRP A 88 -13.44 -8.47 1.72
C TRP A 88 -14.45 -9.55 1.34
N GLY A 89 -14.96 -9.55 0.10
CA GLY A 89 -16.04 -10.45 -0.32
C GLY A 89 -15.68 -11.93 -0.18
N ALA A 90 -16.62 -12.73 0.32
CA ALA A 90 -16.49 -14.19 0.36
C ALA A 90 -16.44 -14.76 -1.08
N GLN A 91 -15.72 -15.86 -1.30
CA GLN A 91 -15.59 -16.52 -2.62
C GLN A 91 -14.94 -15.65 -3.70
N HIS A 92 -14.04 -14.75 -3.29
CA HIS A 92 -13.24 -13.88 -4.16
C HIS A 92 -11.73 -14.06 -3.91
N GLU A 93 -11.32 -15.30 -3.64
CA GLU A 93 -9.92 -15.68 -3.42
C GLU A 93 -9.07 -15.30 -4.63
N ASP A 94 -9.59 -15.46 -5.84
CA ASP A 94 -8.92 -15.09 -7.08
C ASP A 94 -8.64 -13.59 -7.18
N VAL A 95 -9.61 -12.74 -6.87
CA VAL A 95 -9.44 -11.28 -6.81
C VAL A 95 -8.36 -10.94 -5.78
N ARG A 96 -8.41 -11.52 -4.58
CA ARG A 96 -7.41 -11.27 -3.53
C ARG A 96 -6.01 -11.72 -3.95
N CYS A 97 -5.89 -12.89 -4.58
CA CYS A 97 -4.64 -13.41 -5.10
C CYS A 97 -4.04 -12.47 -6.16
N TRP A 98 -4.86 -11.96 -7.08
CA TRP A 98 -4.40 -11.00 -8.08
C TRP A 98 -4.06 -9.64 -7.48
N GLN A 99 -4.80 -9.15 -6.50
CA GLN A 99 -4.48 -7.91 -5.79
C GLN A 99 -3.13 -8.04 -5.08
N LEU A 100 -2.93 -9.17 -4.38
CA LEU A 100 -1.66 -9.46 -3.74
C LEU A 100 -0.51 -9.60 -4.76
N LYS A 101 -0.73 -10.26 -5.89
CA LYS A 101 0.26 -10.34 -6.97
C LYS A 101 0.66 -8.95 -7.48
N VAL A 102 -0.31 -8.08 -7.75
CA VAL A 102 -0.06 -6.71 -8.19
C VAL A 102 0.76 -5.92 -7.16
N LEU A 103 0.51 -6.14 -5.86
CA LEU A 103 1.30 -5.53 -4.80
C LEU A 103 2.74 -6.07 -4.78
N LEU A 104 2.91 -7.39 -4.84
CA LEU A 104 4.23 -8.03 -4.74
C LEU A 104 5.17 -7.67 -5.91
N GLU A 105 4.64 -7.33 -7.07
CA GLU A 105 5.43 -6.87 -8.24
C GLU A 105 5.85 -5.39 -8.14
N ARG A 106 5.43 -4.68 -7.08
CA ARG A 106 5.79 -3.27 -6.82
C ARG A 106 6.76 -3.09 -5.65
N VAL A 107 7.12 -4.19 -4.97
CA VAL A 107 8.07 -4.24 -3.85
C VAL A 107 9.38 -4.82 -4.35
#